data_AF-U9TJR7-F1
#
_entry.id   AF-U9TJR7-F1
#
_cell.length_a   1.000
_cell.length_b   1.000
_cell.length_c   1.000
_cell.angle_alpha   90.00
_cell.angle_beta   90.00
_cell.angle_gamma   90.00
#
_symmetry.space_group_name_H-M   'P 1'
#
loop_
_entity.id
_entity.type
_entity.pdbx_description
1 polymer ?
#
loop_
_entity_poly.entity_id
_entity_poly.type
_entity_poly.pdbx_seq_one_letter_code
_entity_poly.pdbx_strand_id
1 'polypeptide(L)'
;MFLFELLTLGIASTNVDVACLPPSETPIYIFVEIASTTEQYLLNSLPMAGYLLSKHLTWDIKSLKISQDITSPIQITCNYLNLLDLDEIDAKEILFRTDNAIKEPLPVERCQNLIEKYFFNENNKDISSFRFVEIFVNVLADQLVRFSSSQFFTVDNLKLMVKETNIRKLILKTLMDGSKDFATRSIKTREAQLESTNTEDENARLGTIVQWDDSDQPIVFFNSQTPNTISALYRDRTKVHENVKTLLKSQVIGNRTKWELDDYNSMSTDALLVKLEYLAQSSTEKLNLPEYALSGDNLIKMALILLRARANIPVIICGEAGCGKTSLIAYLALMVEVQFQSLNLHAGIDEKTIMMFMDDSQKKAEKGEIWLFFDGINTCNYIGLLADLISYQMFNGKLIHPNIRLFSACNPYRLRTKSQSEAGLTNRVKKFEERSNLVYQVKPLPDQILDYVWDYGILKSKDE
;
A
#
# COMPACT_ATOMS: atom_id res chain seq x y z
N MET A 1 13.36 8.51 -31.45
CA MET A 1 14.49 7.96 -32.22
C MET A 1 14.70 6.48 -31.90
N PHE A 2 14.97 6.10 -30.65
CA PHE A 2 15.18 4.70 -30.23
C PHE A 2 14.16 3.70 -30.81
N LEU A 3 12.86 3.91 -30.59
CA LEU A 3 11.85 2.96 -31.07
C LEU A 3 11.83 2.86 -32.61
N PHE A 4 12.15 3.95 -33.34
CA PHE A 4 12.20 3.92 -34.80
C PHE A 4 13.37 3.06 -35.28
N GLU A 5 14.56 3.24 -34.69
CA GLU A 5 15.72 2.40 -34.97
C GLU A 5 15.40 0.93 -34.70
N LEU A 6 14.80 0.62 -33.54
CA LEU A 6 14.54 -0.76 -33.15
C LEU A 6 13.48 -1.43 -34.03
N LEU A 7 12.35 -0.77 -34.25
CA LEU A 7 11.20 -1.39 -34.93
C LEU A 7 11.32 -1.37 -36.46
N THR A 8 12.03 -0.38 -37.02
CA THR A 8 12.13 -0.21 -38.48
C THR A 8 13.44 -0.74 -39.02
N LEU A 9 14.54 -0.44 -38.34
CA LEU A 9 15.89 -0.80 -38.80
C LEU A 9 16.38 -2.10 -38.15
N GLY A 10 15.73 -2.55 -37.07
CA GLY A 10 16.16 -3.70 -36.30
C GLY A 10 17.47 -3.45 -35.55
N ILE A 11 17.79 -2.19 -35.24
CA ILE A 11 19.02 -1.81 -34.54
C ILE A 11 18.73 -0.87 -33.38
N ALA A 12 19.65 -0.79 -32.42
CA ALA A 12 19.71 0.27 -31.44
C ALA A 12 21.15 0.76 -31.37
N SER A 13 21.36 2.07 -31.51
CA SER A 13 22.70 2.64 -31.55
C SER A 13 22.97 3.58 -30.37
N THR A 14 24.22 3.60 -29.94
CA THR A 14 24.81 4.63 -29.09
C THR A 14 25.98 5.27 -29.83
N ASN A 15 26.62 6.28 -29.26
CA ASN A 15 27.80 6.90 -29.88
C ASN A 15 28.99 5.94 -30.05
N VAL A 16 28.98 4.78 -29.40
CA VAL A 16 30.12 3.85 -29.33
C VAL A 16 29.77 2.47 -29.85
N ASP A 17 28.56 1.99 -29.55
CA ASP A 17 28.12 0.63 -29.87
C ASP A 17 26.82 0.61 -30.68
N VAL A 18 26.67 -0.39 -31.56
CA VAL A 18 25.43 -0.70 -32.27
C VAL A 18 25.02 -2.12 -31.96
N ALA A 19 23.79 -2.29 -31.44
CA ALA A 19 23.16 -3.59 -31.25
C ALA A 19 22.18 -3.84 -32.40
N CYS A 20 22.20 -5.05 -32.96
CA CYS A 20 21.26 -5.46 -34.00
C CYS A 20 20.39 -6.61 -33.49
N LEU A 21 19.11 -6.62 -33.90
CA LEU A 21 18.26 -7.78 -33.74
C LEU A 21 18.90 -8.98 -34.46
N PRO A 22 18.90 -10.17 -33.85
CA PRO A 22 19.53 -11.33 -34.44
C PRO A 22 18.88 -11.67 -35.79
N PRO A 23 19.67 -12.00 -36.82
CA PRO A 23 19.14 -12.55 -38.06
C PRO A 23 18.62 -13.96 -37.77
N SER A 24 17.36 -14.04 -37.38
CA SER A 24 16.72 -15.28 -36.96
C SER A 24 15.76 -15.78 -38.03
N GLU A 25 15.76 -17.09 -38.28
CA GLU A 25 14.70 -17.77 -39.03
C GLU A 25 13.35 -17.70 -38.29
N THR A 26 13.38 -17.48 -36.97
CA THR A 26 12.19 -17.28 -36.15
C THR A 26 11.84 -15.78 -36.04
N PRO A 27 10.58 -15.40 -36.27
CA PRO A 27 10.14 -14.01 -36.15
C PRO A 27 10.32 -13.52 -34.71
N ILE A 28 10.93 -12.34 -34.56
CA ILE A 28 11.04 -11.63 -33.28
C ILE A 28 9.76 -10.82 -33.08
N TYR A 29 9.04 -11.09 -31.98
CA TYR A 29 7.86 -10.33 -31.61
C TYR A 29 8.24 -9.25 -30.61
N ILE A 30 8.03 -7.99 -30.98
CA ILE A 30 8.28 -6.84 -30.12
C ILE A 30 6.94 -6.27 -29.68
N PHE A 31 6.70 -6.26 -28.37
CA PHE A 31 5.53 -5.64 -27.77
C PHE A 31 5.95 -4.32 -27.13
N VAL A 32 5.25 -3.24 -27.48
CA VAL A 32 5.47 -1.92 -26.89
C VAL A 32 4.25 -1.58 -26.05
N GLU A 33 4.44 -1.52 -24.74
CA GLU A 33 3.43 -1.03 -23.81
C GLU A 33 3.55 0.50 -23.69
N ILE A 34 2.43 1.19 -23.90
CA ILE A 34 2.36 2.65 -23.80
C ILE A 34 1.31 2.97 -22.73
N ALA A 35 1.73 3.71 -21.70
CA ALA A 35 0.84 4.10 -20.61
C ALA A 35 -0.33 4.95 -21.13
N SER A 36 -1.52 4.76 -20.55
CA SER A 36 -2.70 5.58 -20.83
C SER A 36 -2.60 6.89 -20.06
N THR A 37 -2.08 7.94 -20.72
CA THR A 37 -2.02 9.29 -20.15
C THR A 37 -3.27 10.09 -20.52
N THR A 38 -3.53 11.19 -19.80
CA THR A 38 -4.60 12.17 -20.11
C THR A 38 -4.56 12.54 -21.60
N GLU A 39 -5.73 12.49 -22.25
CA GLU A 39 -5.91 12.75 -23.69
C GLU A 39 -4.98 11.92 -24.61
N GLN A 40 -4.48 10.78 -24.12
CA GLN A 40 -3.49 9.94 -24.81
C GLN A 40 -2.23 10.72 -25.22
N TYR A 41 -1.85 11.76 -24.46
CA TYR A 41 -0.68 12.59 -24.73
C TYR A 41 0.58 11.78 -25.08
N LEU A 42 0.94 10.76 -24.30
CA LEU A 42 2.13 9.94 -24.55
C LEU A 42 2.05 9.20 -25.89
N LEU A 43 0.89 8.60 -26.21
CA LEU A 43 0.68 7.94 -27.50
C LEU A 43 0.77 8.95 -28.65
N ASN A 44 0.14 10.12 -28.50
CA ASN A 44 0.14 11.19 -29.49
C ASN A 44 1.52 11.84 -29.66
N SER A 45 2.35 11.81 -28.60
CA SER A 45 3.74 12.31 -28.62
C SER A 45 4.70 11.39 -29.37
N LEU A 46 4.26 10.19 -29.77
CA LEU A 46 5.04 9.19 -30.50
C LEU A 46 4.53 9.11 -31.96
N PRO A 47 5.06 9.91 -32.90
CA PRO A 47 4.55 9.97 -34.28
C PRO A 47 4.46 8.61 -34.99
N MET A 48 5.35 7.70 -34.63
CA MET A 48 5.44 6.34 -35.17
C MET A 48 4.38 5.37 -34.60
N ALA A 49 3.82 5.65 -33.42
CA ALA A 49 2.85 4.75 -32.78
C ALA A 49 1.55 4.63 -33.56
N GLY A 50 1.15 5.69 -34.29
CA GLY A 50 -0.02 5.66 -35.20
C GLY A 50 0.11 4.70 -36.39
N TYR A 51 1.32 4.22 -36.70
CA TYR A 51 1.58 3.27 -37.78
C TYR A 51 1.70 1.81 -37.28
N LEU A 52 1.70 1.60 -35.97
CA LEU A 52 1.78 0.27 -35.38
C LEU A 52 0.38 -0.33 -35.24
N LEU A 53 0.29 -1.66 -35.32
CA LEU A 53 -0.92 -2.37 -34.92
C LEU A 53 -1.16 -2.12 -33.42
N SER A 54 -2.19 -1.34 -33.13
CA SER A 54 -2.57 -1.01 -31.76
C SER A 54 -3.77 -1.82 -31.32
N LYS A 55 -3.71 -2.29 -30.07
CA LYS A 55 -4.86 -2.88 -29.37
C LYS A 55 -5.08 -2.06 -28.12
N HIS A 56 -6.20 -1.33 -28.08
CA HIS A 56 -6.59 -0.64 -26.86
C HIS A 56 -7.07 -1.68 -25.84
N LEU A 57 -6.41 -1.72 -24.68
CA LEU A 57 -6.77 -2.60 -23.58
C LEU A 57 -7.70 -1.85 -22.64
N THR A 58 -8.90 -2.38 -22.44
CA THR A 58 -9.85 -1.88 -21.45
C THR A 58 -9.85 -2.80 -20.23
N TRP A 59 -10.13 -2.24 -19.07
CA TRP A 59 -10.30 -3.03 -17.87
C TRP A 59 -11.49 -4.00 -18.04
N ASP A 60 -11.30 -5.26 -17.66
CA ASP A 60 -12.32 -6.31 -17.66
C ASP A 60 -12.00 -7.30 -16.54
N ILE A 61 -12.98 -7.56 -15.67
CA ILE A 61 -12.86 -8.54 -14.59
C ILE A 61 -12.47 -9.93 -15.10
N LYS A 62 -12.89 -10.31 -16.32
CA LYS A 62 -12.51 -11.58 -16.94
C LYS A 62 -11.01 -11.69 -17.24
N SER A 63 -10.33 -10.55 -17.34
CA SER A 63 -8.87 -10.48 -17.52
C SER A 63 -8.10 -10.60 -16.21
N LEU A 64 -8.78 -10.59 -15.04
CA LEU A 64 -8.14 -10.83 -13.75
C LEU A 64 -7.60 -12.26 -13.70
N LYS A 65 -6.27 -12.39 -13.55
CA LYS A 65 -5.61 -13.68 -13.40
C LYS A 65 -5.82 -14.21 -11.99
N ILE A 66 -6.38 -15.41 -11.87
CA ILE A 66 -6.63 -16.08 -10.60
C ILE A 66 -5.60 -17.19 -10.42
N SER A 67 -4.75 -17.07 -9.39
CA SER A 67 -3.84 -18.16 -9.01
C SER A 67 -4.64 -19.40 -8.61
N GLN A 68 -4.14 -20.57 -9.00
CA GLN A 68 -4.69 -21.88 -8.60
C GLN A 68 -3.94 -22.49 -7.42
N ASP A 69 -2.98 -21.77 -6.85
CA ASP A 69 -2.42 -22.11 -5.54
C ASP A 69 -3.44 -21.75 -4.45
N ILE A 70 -3.84 -22.76 -3.68
CA ILE A 70 -4.85 -22.62 -2.62
C ILE A 70 -4.43 -21.69 -1.48
N THR A 71 -3.12 -21.53 -1.30
CA THR A 71 -2.52 -20.64 -0.30
C THR A 71 -2.31 -19.23 -0.83
N SER A 72 -2.61 -18.98 -2.11
CA SER A 72 -2.55 -17.64 -2.67
C SER A 72 -3.60 -16.72 -2.04
N PRO A 73 -3.30 -15.41 -1.90
CA PRO A 73 -4.25 -14.45 -1.31
C PRO A 73 -5.63 -14.45 -1.96
N ILE A 74 -5.69 -14.60 -3.29
CA ILE A 74 -6.96 -14.62 -4.04
C ILE A 74 -7.79 -15.86 -3.72
N GLN A 75 -7.17 -17.03 -3.56
CA GLN A 75 -7.87 -18.26 -3.20
C GLN A 75 -8.34 -18.22 -1.75
N ILE A 76 -7.51 -17.74 -0.82
CA ILE A 76 -7.91 -17.55 0.59
C ILE A 76 -9.14 -16.64 0.68
N THR A 77 -9.07 -15.48 0.04
CA THR A 77 -10.15 -14.50 0.02
C THR A 77 -11.42 -15.10 -0.60
N CYS A 78 -11.32 -15.68 -1.80
CA CYS A 78 -12.49 -16.21 -2.49
C CYS A 78 -13.13 -17.40 -1.76
N ASN A 79 -12.37 -18.24 -1.07
CA ASN A 79 -12.95 -19.33 -0.27
C ASN A 79 -13.83 -18.80 0.87
N TYR A 80 -13.38 -17.75 1.57
CA TYR A 80 -14.21 -17.10 2.59
C TYR A 80 -15.41 -16.35 2.00
N LEU A 81 -15.22 -15.63 0.90
CA LEU A 81 -16.34 -14.98 0.20
C LEU A 81 -17.36 -16.00 -0.31
N ASN A 82 -16.92 -17.19 -0.72
CA ASN A 82 -17.80 -18.27 -1.12
C ASN A 82 -18.63 -18.80 0.05
N LEU A 83 -18.04 -18.97 1.24
CA LEU A 83 -18.81 -19.31 2.44
C LEU A 83 -19.79 -18.21 2.84
N LEU A 84 -19.42 -16.94 2.66
CA LEU A 84 -20.33 -15.82 2.89
C LEU A 84 -21.50 -15.83 1.89
N ASP A 85 -21.23 -16.17 0.63
CA ASP A 85 -22.22 -16.23 -0.44
C ASP A 85 -23.22 -17.39 -0.25
N LEU A 86 -22.75 -18.51 0.30
CA LEU A 86 -23.56 -19.68 0.65
C LEU A 86 -24.20 -19.59 2.04
N ASP A 87 -23.91 -18.55 2.81
CA ASP A 87 -24.34 -18.36 4.21
C ASP A 87 -23.88 -19.48 5.17
N GLU A 88 -22.70 -20.07 4.91
CA GLU A 88 -22.15 -21.21 5.66
C GLU A 88 -21.04 -20.81 6.66
N ILE A 89 -20.63 -19.54 6.69
CA ILE A 89 -19.45 -19.08 7.45
C ILE A 89 -19.49 -19.35 8.97
N ASP A 90 -20.68 -19.32 9.57
CA ASP A 90 -20.86 -19.60 11.01
C ASP A 90 -20.98 -21.11 11.31
N ALA A 91 -21.19 -21.94 10.28
CA ALA A 91 -21.32 -23.39 10.42
C ALA A 91 -20.05 -24.15 10.03
N LYS A 92 -19.20 -23.56 9.18
CA LYS A 92 -18.06 -24.22 8.56
C LYS A 92 -16.76 -23.44 8.76
N GLU A 93 -15.69 -24.20 8.96
CA GLU A 93 -14.33 -23.68 9.05
C GLU A 93 -13.56 -23.93 7.76
N ILE A 94 -12.60 -23.06 7.50
CA ILE A 94 -11.62 -23.21 6.44
C ILE A 94 -10.25 -23.28 7.10
N LEU A 95 -9.45 -24.26 6.68
CA LEU A 95 -8.06 -24.40 7.08
C LEU A 95 -7.20 -24.37 5.82
N PHE A 96 -6.05 -23.70 5.88
CA PHE A 96 -5.13 -23.55 4.74
C PHE A 96 -3.77 -24.22 4.94
N ARG A 97 -3.41 -24.61 6.17
CA ARG A 97 -2.04 -25.03 6.53
C ARG A 97 -1.96 -26.36 7.30
N THR A 98 -3.05 -27.11 7.38
CA THR A 98 -3.12 -28.38 8.13
C THR A 98 -3.42 -29.55 7.19
N ASP A 99 -3.30 -30.79 7.67
CA ASP A 99 -3.66 -31.99 6.88
C ASP A 99 -5.13 -32.00 6.42
N ASN A 100 -5.98 -31.24 7.13
CA ASN A 100 -7.40 -31.02 6.83
C ASN A 100 -7.64 -29.75 6.01
N ALA A 101 -6.60 -29.16 5.42
CA ALA A 101 -6.74 -27.98 4.57
C ALA A 101 -7.61 -28.29 3.35
N ILE A 102 -8.21 -27.23 2.79
CA ILE A 102 -8.89 -27.34 1.50
C ILE A 102 -7.86 -27.86 0.48
N LYS A 103 -8.30 -28.82 -0.35
CA LYS A 103 -7.44 -29.51 -1.31
C LYS A 103 -7.58 -29.00 -2.73
N GLU A 104 -8.73 -28.42 -3.05
CA GLU A 104 -9.05 -27.96 -4.41
C GLU A 104 -9.28 -26.45 -4.42
N PRO A 105 -8.61 -25.70 -5.32
CA PRO A 105 -8.85 -24.27 -5.48
C PRO A 105 -10.25 -24.04 -6.07
N LEU A 106 -10.81 -22.86 -5.79
CA LEU A 106 -12.05 -22.45 -6.44
C LEU A 106 -11.80 -22.20 -7.94
N PRO A 107 -12.77 -22.55 -8.80
CA PRO A 107 -12.71 -22.26 -10.22
C PRO A 107 -12.48 -20.76 -10.50
N VAL A 108 -11.69 -20.45 -11.53
CA VAL A 108 -11.35 -19.08 -11.94
C VAL A 108 -12.60 -18.19 -12.06
N GLU A 109 -13.61 -18.66 -12.78
CA GLU A 109 -14.86 -17.92 -13.00
C GLU A 109 -15.61 -17.64 -11.69
N ARG A 110 -15.59 -18.60 -10.75
CA ARG A 110 -16.22 -18.40 -9.44
C ARG A 110 -15.50 -17.31 -8.64
N CYS A 111 -14.17 -17.31 -8.64
CA CYS A 111 -13.38 -16.26 -7.99
C CYS A 111 -13.65 -14.88 -8.62
N GLN A 112 -13.67 -14.79 -9.95
CA GLN A 112 -13.97 -13.54 -10.67
C GLN A 112 -15.37 -13.00 -10.29
N ASN A 113 -16.39 -13.86 -10.27
CA ASN A 113 -17.75 -13.48 -9.88
C ASN A 113 -17.84 -13.02 -8.41
N LEU A 114 -17.08 -13.64 -7.50
CA LEU A 114 -17.05 -13.24 -6.09
C LEU A 114 -16.37 -11.87 -5.92
N ILE A 115 -15.26 -11.63 -6.59
CA ILE A 115 -14.60 -10.32 -6.57
C ILE A 115 -15.51 -9.25 -7.17
N GLU A 116 -16.17 -9.54 -8.29
CA GLU A 116 -17.19 -8.67 -8.88
C GLU A 116 -18.29 -8.31 -7.88
N LYS A 117 -18.85 -9.33 -7.22
CA LYS A 117 -19.96 -9.18 -6.28
C LYS A 117 -19.61 -8.47 -4.98
N TYR A 118 -18.41 -8.64 -4.44
CA TYR A 118 -18.09 -8.14 -3.09
C TYR A 118 -17.19 -6.91 -3.09
N PHE A 119 -16.37 -6.71 -4.12
CA PHE A 119 -15.50 -5.54 -4.21
C PHE A 119 -16.15 -4.40 -5.01
N PHE A 120 -16.78 -4.70 -6.15
CA PHE A 120 -17.29 -3.67 -7.09
C PHE A 120 -18.77 -3.29 -6.92
N ASN A 121 -19.54 -4.00 -6.10
CA ASN A 121 -21.01 -4.00 -6.13
C ASN A 121 -21.72 -2.80 -5.45
N GLU A 122 -21.04 -1.67 -5.27
CA GLU A 122 -21.66 -0.45 -4.73
C GLU A 122 -20.96 0.79 -5.31
N ASN A 123 -21.65 1.56 -6.16
CA ASN A 123 -21.34 2.93 -6.62
C ASN A 123 -19.89 3.29 -7.07
N ASN A 124 -19.02 2.31 -7.22
CA ASN A 124 -17.58 2.48 -7.39
C ASN A 124 -17.18 2.31 -8.87
N LYS A 125 -17.85 3.05 -9.77
CA LYS A 125 -17.54 3.02 -11.21
C LYS A 125 -16.11 3.46 -11.53
N ASP A 126 -15.48 4.22 -10.64
CA ASP A 126 -14.12 4.73 -10.80
C ASP A 126 -13.03 3.73 -10.37
N ILE A 127 -13.42 2.58 -9.79
CA ILE A 127 -12.48 1.53 -9.39
C ILE A 127 -12.27 0.59 -10.57
N SER A 128 -11.46 0.99 -11.53
CA SER A 128 -11.11 0.16 -12.70
C SER A 128 -9.62 -0.17 -12.72
N SER A 129 -9.06 -0.58 -11.57
CA SER A 129 -7.65 -0.94 -11.43
C SER A 129 -7.50 -2.32 -10.78
N PHE A 130 -6.77 -3.22 -11.43
CA PHE A 130 -6.37 -4.50 -10.83
C PHE A 130 -5.52 -4.31 -9.57
N ARG A 131 -4.89 -3.14 -9.41
CA ARG A 131 -4.12 -2.83 -8.20
C ARG A 131 -5.00 -2.74 -6.96
N PHE A 132 -6.18 -2.13 -7.08
CA PHE A 132 -7.11 -2.05 -5.95
C PHE A 132 -7.66 -3.43 -5.58
N VAL A 133 -7.91 -4.29 -6.57
CA VAL A 133 -8.26 -5.70 -6.33
C VAL A 133 -7.14 -6.42 -5.57
N GLU A 134 -5.89 -6.25 -6.00
CA GLU A 134 -4.72 -6.85 -5.33
C GLU A 134 -4.59 -6.36 -3.89
N ILE A 135 -4.73 -5.05 -3.63
CA ILE A 135 -4.68 -4.49 -2.28
C ILE A 135 -5.79 -5.07 -1.40
N PHE A 136 -7.03 -5.08 -1.90
CA PHE A 136 -8.18 -5.65 -1.20
C PHE A 136 -7.94 -7.12 -0.83
N VAL A 137 -7.53 -7.92 -1.82
CA VAL A 137 -7.31 -9.36 -1.68
C VAL A 137 -6.16 -9.66 -0.73
N ASN A 138 -5.03 -8.96 -0.84
CA ASN A 138 -3.85 -9.25 -0.02
C ASN A 138 -4.06 -8.87 1.45
N VAL A 139 -4.68 -7.71 1.72
CA VAL A 139 -5.01 -7.29 3.09
C VAL A 139 -6.02 -8.23 3.72
N LEU A 140 -7.09 -8.55 3.00
CA LEU A 140 -8.13 -9.45 3.51
C LEU A 140 -7.55 -10.85 3.75
N ALA A 141 -6.75 -11.38 2.82
CA ALA A 141 -6.12 -12.70 2.98
C ALA A 141 -5.21 -12.80 4.20
N ASP A 142 -4.34 -11.81 4.48
CA ASP A 142 -3.49 -11.82 5.70
C ASP A 142 -4.36 -11.95 6.96
N GLN A 143 -5.46 -11.19 7.04
CA GLN A 143 -6.37 -11.24 8.18
C GLN A 143 -7.14 -12.56 8.24
N LEU A 144 -7.55 -13.12 7.10
CA LEU A 144 -8.27 -14.38 7.03
C LEU A 144 -7.40 -15.59 7.37
N VAL A 145 -6.11 -15.57 7.06
CA VAL A 145 -5.17 -16.60 7.54
C VAL A 145 -5.10 -16.58 9.06
N ARG A 146 -5.02 -15.41 9.69
CA ARG A 146 -5.03 -15.25 11.15
C ARG A 146 -6.37 -15.69 11.75
N PHE A 147 -7.47 -15.34 11.09
CA PHE A 147 -8.80 -15.79 11.48
C PHE A 147 -8.93 -17.32 11.46
N SER A 148 -8.45 -17.98 10.41
CA SER A 148 -8.44 -19.45 10.32
C SER A 148 -7.56 -20.12 11.38
N SER A 149 -6.54 -19.42 11.86
CA SER A 149 -5.59 -19.93 12.86
C SER A 149 -6.00 -19.64 14.30
N SER A 150 -7.01 -18.78 14.52
CA SER A 150 -7.47 -18.42 15.85
C SER A 150 -8.28 -19.54 16.47
N GLN A 151 -7.84 -20.01 17.63
CA GLN A 151 -8.56 -21.02 18.42
C GLN A 151 -9.85 -20.45 19.00
N PHE A 152 -9.86 -19.17 19.37
CA PHE A 152 -11.04 -18.53 19.97
C PHE A 152 -12.22 -18.48 19.00
N PHE A 153 -11.96 -18.16 17.73
CA PHE A 153 -13.02 -17.98 16.74
C PHE A 153 -13.46 -19.26 16.00
N THR A 154 -13.05 -20.44 16.48
CA THR A 154 -13.60 -21.71 15.98
C THR A 154 -15.10 -21.81 16.23
N VAL A 155 -15.82 -22.51 15.36
CA VAL A 155 -17.27 -22.69 15.41
C VAL A 155 -17.69 -23.26 16.77
N ASP A 156 -16.96 -24.26 17.26
CA ASP A 156 -17.28 -24.92 18.52
C ASP A 156 -16.99 -24.03 19.74
N ASN A 157 -15.86 -23.32 19.78
CA ASN A 157 -15.57 -22.42 20.90
C ASN A 157 -16.52 -21.23 20.94
N LEU A 158 -16.93 -20.68 19.79
CA LEU A 158 -17.90 -19.60 19.76
C LEU A 158 -19.27 -20.04 20.27
N LYS A 159 -19.73 -21.25 19.92
CA LYS A 159 -20.97 -21.83 20.48
C LYS A 159 -20.92 -22.00 21.99
N LEU A 160 -19.75 -22.27 22.55
CA LEU A 160 -19.56 -22.47 23.99
C LEU A 160 -19.39 -21.15 24.76
N MET A 161 -18.67 -20.18 24.20
CA MET A 161 -18.20 -18.98 24.91
C MET A 161 -19.03 -17.73 24.62
N VAL A 162 -19.79 -17.71 23.53
CA VAL A 162 -20.48 -16.53 23.01
C VAL A 162 -21.96 -16.87 22.77
N LYS A 163 -22.88 -15.94 23.08
CA LYS A 163 -24.32 -16.17 22.91
C LYS A 163 -24.76 -15.93 21.46
N GLU A 164 -24.08 -15.01 20.80
CA GLU A 164 -24.31 -14.59 19.44
C GLU A 164 -23.84 -15.67 18.45
N THR A 165 -24.71 -16.08 17.53
CA THR A 165 -24.45 -17.20 16.60
C THR A 165 -23.80 -16.77 15.28
N ASN A 166 -23.68 -15.47 15.02
CA ASN A 166 -23.24 -14.89 13.74
C ASN A 166 -21.88 -14.17 13.81
N ILE A 167 -21.07 -14.48 14.83
CA ILE A 167 -19.80 -13.79 15.08
C ILE A 167 -18.81 -13.96 13.93
N ARG A 168 -18.74 -15.15 13.30
CA ARG A 168 -17.78 -15.38 12.21
C ARG A 168 -18.17 -14.59 10.97
N LYS A 169 -19.46 -14.55 10.64
CA LYS A 169 -20.01 -13.68 9.59
C LYS A 169 -19.71 -12.21 9.86
N LEU A 170 -19.84 -11.78 11.11
CA LEU A 170 -19.61 -10.40 11.52
C LEU A 170 -18.13 -9.98 11.38
N ILE A 171 -17.21 -10.86 11.77
CA ILE A 171 -15.76 -10.67 11.57
C ILE A 171 -15.47 -10.56 10.08
N LEU A 172 -15.91 -11.54 9.28
CA LEU A 172 -15.63 -11.56 7.84
C LEU A 172 -16.12 -10.28 7.15
N LYS A 173 -17.35 -9.84 7.44
CA LYS A 173 -17.87 -8.58 6.88
C LYS A 173 -17.05 -7.37 7.32
N THR A 174 -16.69 -7.29 8.60
CA THR A 174 -15.92 -6.16 9.13
C THR A 174 -14.51 -6.08 8.52
N LEU A 175 -13.83 -7.23 8.36
CA LEU A 175 -12.53 -7.30 7.70
C LEU A 175 -12.63 -7.00 6.21
N MET A 176 -13.69 -7.47 5.54
CA MET A 176 -13.96 -7.19 4.13
C MET A 176 -14.19 -5.70 3.91
N ASP A 177 -15.03 -5.06 4.72
CA ASP A 177 -15.33 -3.63 4.63
C ASP A 177 -14.07 -2.80 4.89
N GLY A 178 -13.27 -3.16 5.90
CA GLY A 178 -11.99 -2.51 6.19
C GLY A 178 -10.97 -2.67 5.06
N SER A 179 -10.89 -3.85 4.44
CA SER A 179 -9.98 -4.11 3.31
C SER A 179 -10.41 -3.38 2.04
N LYS A 180 -11.73 -3.26 1.80
CA LYS A 180 -12.29 -2.51 0.68
C LYS A 180 -11.93 -1.04 0.84
N ASP A 181 -12.28 -0.45 1.97
CA ASP A 181 -11.95 0.94 2.28
C ASP A 181 -10.45 1.21 2.11
N PHE A 182 -9.59 0.35 2.64
CA PHE A 182 -8.13 0.44 2.49
C PHE A 182 -7.62 0.43 1.04
N ALA A 183 -8.25 -0.36 0.17
CA ALA A 183 -7.94 -0.40 -1.26
C ALA A 183 -8.39 0.88 -1.98
N THR A 184 -9.51 1.48 -1.55
CA THR A 184 -10.13 2.61 -2.25
C THR A 184 -9.67 3.99 -1.77
N ARG A 185 -9.02 4.07 -0.60
CA ARG A 185 -8.60 5.35 0.01
C ARG A 185 -7.68 6.18 -0.89
N SER A 186 -6.78 5.55 -1.63
CA SER A 186 -5.82 6.26 -2.47
C SER A 186 -6.41 6.82 -3.77
N ILE A 187 -7.66 6.49 -4.12
CA ILE A 187 -8.33 7.00 -5.33
C ILE A 187 -8.41 8.54 -5.28
N LYS A 188 -8.94 9.09 -4.19
CA LYS A 188 -9.08 10.55 -4.03
C LYS A 188 -7.72 11.24 -3.95
N THR A 189 -6.73 10.60 -3.33
CA THR A 189 -5.34 11.11 -3.28
C THR A 189 -4.72 11.13 -4.68
N ARG A 190 -4.94 10.09 -5.48
CA ARG A 190 -4.49 10.00 -6.87
C ARG A 190 -5.11 11.10 -7.73
N GLU A 191 -6.41 11.32 -7.64
CA GLU A 191 -7.11 12.40 -8.33
C GLU A 191 -6.50 13.77 -7.98
N ALA A 192 -6.38 14.07 -6.69
CA ALA A 192 -5.81 15.34 -6.23
C ALA A 192 -4.34 15.53 -6.67
N GLN A 193 -3.52 14.47 -6.69
CA GLN A 193 -2.14 14.57 -7.16
C GLN A 193 -2.04 14.77 -8.68
N LEU A 194 -2.90 14.13 -9.46
CA LEU A 194 -2.97 14.36 -10.92
C LEU A 194 -3.40 15.79 -11.24
N GLU A 195 -4.41 16.32 -10.54
CA GLU A 195 -4.83 17.72 -10.66
C GLU A 195 -3.68 18.68 -10.34
N SER A 196 -2.90 18.41 -9.28
CA SER A 196 -1.79 19.29 -8.87
C SER A 196 -0.60 19.31 -9.85
N THR A 197 -0.51 18.31 -10.74
CA THR A 197 0.59 18.19 -11.72
C THR A 197 0.28 18.92 -13.03
N ASN A 198 -1.01 19.14 -13.34
CA ASN A 198 -1.47 19.88 -14.52
C ASN A 198 -1.25 21.39 -14.29
N THR A 199 -0.10 21.87 -14.77
CA THR A 199 0.51 23.17 -14.40
C THR A 199 0.01 24.37 -15.22
N GLU A 200 -1.12 24.26 -15.93
CA GLU A 200 -1.68 25.38 -16.73
C GLU A 200 -2.72 26.23 -15.99
N ASP A 201 -3.29 25.74 -14.89
CA ASP A 201 -4.29 26.50 -14.12
C ASP A 201 -3.67 27.15 -12.89
N GLU A 202 -3.39 28.46 -12.95
CA GLU A 202 -3.05 29.30 -11.79
C GLU A 202 -4.15 29.31 -10.71
N ASN A 203 -5.36 28.84 -11.09
CA ASN A 203 -6.53 28.69 -10.23
C ASN A 203 -6.79 27.25 -9.77
N ALA A 204 -5.91 26.29 -10.07
CA ALA A 204 -5.97 24.96 -9.50
C ALA A 204 -5.76 25.09 -7.99
N ARG A 205 -6.86 25.28 -7.26
CA ARG A 205 -6.92 25.05 -5.82
C ARG A 205 -6.34 23.65 -5.67
N LEU A 206 -5.16 23.54 -5.08
CA LEU A 206 -4.62 22.26 -4.62
C LEU A 206 -5.80 21.56 -3.97
N GLY A 207 -6.34 20.53 -4.63
CA GLY A 207 -7.45 19.78 -4.08
C GLY A 207 -7.03 19.40 -2.68
N THR A 208 -7.87 19.69 -1.68
CA THR A 208 -7.60 19.28 -0.31
C THR A 208 -7.40 17.78 -0.37
N ILE A 209 -6.14 17.33 -0.36
CA ILE A 209 -5.80 15.92 -0.38
C ILE A 209 -6.54 15.35 0.83
N VAL A 210 -7.36 14.33 0.59
CA VAL A 210 -8.10 13.68 1.68
C VAL A 210 -7.05 13.28 2.71
N GLN A 211 -7.12 13.93 3.85
CA GLN A 211 -6.14 13.73 4.88
C GLN A 211 -6.44 12.38 5.49
N TRP A 212 -5.39 11.73 5.96
CA TRP A 212 -5.49 10.47 6.67
C TRP A 212 -6.42 10.53 7.90
N ASP A 213 -6.73 11.75 8.38
CA ASP A 213 -7.69 12.07 9.44
C ASP A 213 -9.17 12.01 9.03
N ASP A 214 -9.50 11.90 7.74
CA ASP A 214 -10.89 12.07 7.23
C ASP A 214 -11.76 10.80 7.30
N SER A 215 -11.20 9.64 7.66
CA SER A 215 -11.96 8.40 7.81
C SER A 215 -12.28 8.08 9.27
N ASP A 216 -13.57 7.94 9.55
CA ASP A 216 -14.09 7.47 10.84
C ASP A 216 -14.20 5.95 10.95
N GLN A 217 -13.89 5.19 9.88
CA GLN A 217 -14.05 3.74 9.88
C GLN A 217 -13.03 3.07 10.81
N PRO A 218 -13.47 2.24 11.78
CA PRO A 218 -12.56 1.50 12.64
C PRO A 218 -11.74 0.46 11.88
N ILE A 219 -10.47 0.34 12.26
CA ILE A 219 -9.54 -0.67 11.75
C ILE A 219 -9.60 -1.87 12.67
N VAL A 220 -10.18 -2.98 12.22
CA VAL A 220 -10.21 -4.24 12.98
C VAL A 220 -9.16 -5.18 12.42
N PHE A 221 -8.32 -5.74 13.29
CA PHE A 221 -7.29 -6.67 12.88
C PHE A 221 -6.85 -7.62 13.99
N PHE A 222 -6.28 -8.74 13.58
CA PHE A 222 -5.72 -9.75 14.48
C PHE A 222 -4.38 -9.31 15.06
N ASN A 223 -4.24 -9.47 16.38
CA ASN A 223 -3.04 -9.13 17.13
C ASN A 223 -1.89 -10.08 16.79
N SER A 224 -0.63 -9.60 16.81
CA SER A 224 0.54 -10.46 16.60
C SER A 224 0.85 -11.28 17.85
N GLN A 225 0.96 -10.62 19.01
CA GLN A 225 1.41 -11.25 20.24
C GLN A 225 0.35 -12.18 20.85
N THR A 226 -0.93 -11.88 20.59
CA THR A 226 -2.09 -12.63 21.06
C THR A 226 -2.98 -13.04 19.87
N PRO A 227 -2.55 -14.00 19.05
CA PRO A 227 -3.16 -14.31 17.74
C PRO A 227 -4.61 -14.79 17.81
N ASN A 228 -5.08 -15.19 19.00
CA ASN A 228 -6.46 -15.58 19.25
C ASN A 228 -7.41 -14.39 19.45
N THR A 229 -6.92 -13.15 19.40
CA THR A 229 -7.71 -11.95 19.66
C THR A 229 -7.63 -10.93 18.53
N ILE A 230 -8.68 -10.12 18.42
CA ILE A 230 -8.74 -8.94 17.56
C ILE A 230 -8.72 -7.66 18.39
N SER A 231 -8.14 -6.63 17.81
CA SER A 231 -8.23 -5.26 18.28
C SER A 231 -8.97 -4.41 17.25
N ALA A 232 -9.58 -3.32 17.71
CA ALA A 232 -10.08 -2.28 16.83
C ALA A 232 -9.41 -0.97 17.18
N LEU A 233 -8.93 -0.25 16.18
CA LEU A 233 -8.43 1.12 16.34
C LEU A 233 -9.38 2.08 15.63
N TYR A 234 -9.64 3.23 16.26
CA TYR A 234 -10.56 4.23 15.77
C TYR A 234 -10.19 5.59 16.36
N ARG A 235 -10.54 6.67 15.67
CA ARG A 235 -10.28 8.04 16.15
C ARG A 235 -11.37 8.51 17.12
N ASP A 236 -12.60 8.17 16.80
CA ASP A 236 -13.78 8.55 17.57
C ASP A 236 -14.58 7.29 17.95
N ARG A 237 -14.56 6.97 19.25
CA ARG A 237 -15.28 5.81 19.81
C ARG A 237 -16.79 5.90 19.63
N THR A 238 -17.36 7.10 19.43
CA THR A 238 -18.81 7.29 19.25
C THR A 238 -19.28 6.84 17.88
N LYS A 239 -18.38 6.83 16.88
CA LYS A 239 -18.67 6.43 15.49
C LYS A 239 -18.44 4.93 15.24
N VAL A 240 -17.96 4.20 16.24
CA VAL A 240 -17.72 2.76 16.13
C VAL A 240 -19.07 2.04 16.01
N HIS A 241 -19.25 1.33 14.89
CA HIS A 241 -20.46 0.58 14.61
C HIS A 241 -20.70 -0.54 15.65
N GLU A 242 -21.95 -0.83 15.96
CA GLU A 242 -22.33 -1.79 17.01
C GLU A 242 -21.82 -3.21 16.74
N ASN A 243 -21.68 -3.56 15.46
CA ASN A 243 -21.03 -4.79 15.01
C ASN A 243 -19.62 -4.94 15.59
N VAL A 244 -18.79 -3.90 15.47
CA VAL A 244 -17.41 -3.92 15.99
C VAL A 244 -17.40 -4.02 17.51
N LYS A 245 -18.32 -3.31 18.19
CA LYS A 245 -18.46 -3.42 19.66
C LYS A 245 -18.85 -4.82 20.10
N THR A 246 -19.79 -5.44 19.39
CA THR A 246 -20.23 -6.82 19.63
C THR A 246 -19.06 -7.78 19.50
N LEU A 247 -18.24 -7.62 18.45
CA LEU A 247 -17.03 -8.41 18.24
C LEU A 247 -16.03 -8.25 19.39
N LEU A 248 -15.67 -7.03 19.75
CA LEU A 248 -14.71 -6.80 20.84
C LEU A 248 -15.22 -7.31 22.18
N LYS A 249 -16.49 -7.06 22.50
CA LYS A 249 -17.14 -7.52 23.73
C LYS A 249 -17.24 -9.04 23.83
N SER A 250 -17.35 -9.73 22.69
CA SER A 250 -17.41 -11.21 22.66
C SER A 250 -16.16 -11.87 23.24
N GLN A 251 -15.01 -11.18 23.17
CA GLN A 251 -13.71 -11.67 23.64
C GLN A 251 -13.48 -11.48 25.14
N VAL A 252 -14.37 -10.75 25.83
CA VAL A 252 -14.20 -10.44 27.25
C VAL A 252 -14.64 -11.63 28.10
N ILE A 253 -13.70 -12.16 28.89
CA ILE A 253 -13.95 -13.19 29.89
C ILE A 253 -14.48 -12.53 31.17
N GLY A 254 -15.59 -13.04 31.71
CA GLY A 254 -16.18 -12.57 32.96
C GLY A 254 -17.25 -11.49 32.78
N ASN A 255 -17.24 -10.46 33.64
CA ASN A 255 -18.34 -9.49 33.69
C ASN A 255 -18.27 -8.48 32.54
N ARG A 256 -19.11 -8.68 31.53
CA ARG A 256 -19.24 -7.82 30.34
C ARG A 256 -19.96 -6.50 30.59
N THR A 257 -20.48 -6.22 31.79
CA THR A 257 -21.22 -4.97 32.08
C THR A 257 -20.31 -3.75 32.26
N LYS A 258 -19.01 -3.96 32.52
CA LYS A 258 -18.01 -2.90 32.66
C LYS A 258 -17.18 -2.67 31.38
N TRP A 259 -17.48 -3.39 30.30
CA TRP A 259 -16.73 -3.25 29.06
C TRP A 259 -17.07 -1.92 28.38
N GLU A 260 -16.05 -1.15 28.03
CA GLU A 260 -16.14 0.09 27.28
C GLU A 260 -15.04 0.17 26.22
N LEU A 261 -15.24 1.07 25.26
CA LEU A 261 -14.26 1.37 24.23
C LEU A 261 -13.16 2.26 24.79
N ASP A 262 -11.91 1.89 24.49
CA ASP A 262 -10.71 2.66 24.76
C ASP A 262 -10.80 4.08 24.15
N ASP A 263 -10.23 5.07 24.82
CA ASP A 263 -10.06 6.43 24.31
C ASP A 263 -8.57 6.74 24.12
N TYR A 264 -8.06 6.44 22.91
CA TYR A 264 -6.65 6.56 22.56
C TYR A 264 -6.10 8.00 22.63
N ASN A 265 -6.97 9.01 22.55
CA ASN A 265 -6.54 10.42 22.66
C ASN A 265 -6.21 10.82 24.10
N SER A 266 -6.73 10.08 25.07
CA SER A 266 -6.53 10.31 26.51
C SER A 266 -5.48 9.39 27.14
N MET A 267 -5.00 8.38 26.40
CA MET A 267 -4.04 7.41 26.90
C MET A 267 -2.64 8.02 27.06
N SER A 268 -1.90 7.54 28.07
CA SER A 268 -0.47 7.84 28.20
C SER A 268 0.36 7.13 27.13
N THR A 269 1.55 7.65 26.88
CA THR A 269 2.54 7.03 25.96
C THR A 269 2.80 5.56 26.31
N ASP A 270 2.96 5.23 27.59
CA ASP A 270 3.19 3.84 28.03
C ASP A 270 1.98 2.93 27.76
N ALA A 271 0.76 3.44 27.93
CA ALA A 271 -0.44 2.66 27.64
C ALA A 271 -0.59 2.41 26.13
N LEU A 272 -0.30 3.43 25.30
CA LEU A 272 -0.28 3.29 23.85
C LEU A 272 0.83 2.33 23.38
N LEU A 273 1.98 2.34 24.06
CA LEU A 273 3.10 1.45 23.78
C LEU A 273 2.68 -0.01 23.96
N VAL A 274 2.04 -0.32 25.09
CA VAL A 274 1.50 -1.66 25.37
C VAL A 274 0.48 -2.08 24.31
N LYS A 275 -0.36 -1.15 23.82
CA LYS A 275 -1.26 -1.44 22.69
C LYS A 275 -0.45 -1.80 21.44
N LEU A 276 0.55 -1.00 21.08
CA LEU A 276 1.37 -1.26 19.90
C LEU A 276 2.11 -2.60 19.98
N GLU A 277 2.64 -2.97 21.16
CA GLU A 277 3.27 -4.26 21.41
C GLU A 277 2.30 -5.43 21.11
N TYR A 278 1.08 -5.39 21.66
CA TYR A 278 0.07 -6.41 21.38
C TYR A 278 -0.25 -6.53 19.88
N LEU A 279 -0.31 -5.39 19.19
CA LEU A 279 -0.69 -5.32 17.77
C LEU A 279 0.44 -5.83 16.86
N ALA A 280 1.67 -5.42 17.12
CA ALA A 280 2.78 -5.51 16.18
C ALA A 280 3.82 -6.59 16.53
N GLN A 281 4.15 -6.71 17.82
CA GLN A 281 5.28 -7.53 18.26
C GLN A 281 4.96 -9.02 18.18
N SER A 282 5.90 -9.79 17.63
CA SER A 282 5.75 -11.24 17.52
C SER A 282 6.22 -11.96 18.78
N SER A 283 7.29 -11.47 19.40
CA SER A 283 7.81 -11.99 20.66
C SER A 283 7.14 -11.37 21.89
N THR A 284 7.43 -11.93 23.05
CA THR A 284 7.10 -11.35 24.37
C THR A 284 8.34 -10.79 25.05
N GLU A 285 9.46 -10.65 24.33
CA GLU A 285 10.70 -10.12 24.89
C GLU A 285 10.62 -8.61 25.03
N LYS A 286 11.23 -8.07 26.08
CA LYS A 286 11.26 -6.62 26.26
C LYS A 286 12.23 -6.01 25.26
N LEU A 287 11.71 -5.17 24.37
CA LEU A 287 12.51 -4.45 23.38
C LEU A 287 13.17 -3.22 24.03
N ASN A 288 14.45 -3.00 23.70
CA ASN A 288 15.14 -1.75 24.04
C ASN A 288 14.87 -0.73 22.94
N LEU A 289 13.76 -0.02 23.09
CA LEU A 289 13.28 0.95 22.10
C LEU A 289 13.83 2.35 22.40
N PRO A 290 14.12 3.16 21.36
CA PRO A 290 14.44 4.58 21.56
C PRO A 290 13.21 5.33 22.10
N GLU A 291 13.43 6.48 22.72
CA GLU A 291 12.33 7.37 23.13
C GLU A 291 11.54 7.82 21.90
N TYR A 292 10.22 7.65 21.95
CA TYR A 292 9.30 8.07 20.89
C TYR A 292 8.01 8.57 21.53
N ALA A 293 7.58 9.78 21.14
CA ALA A 293 6.33 10.36 21.59
C ALA A 293 5.15 9.70 20.87
N LEU A 294 4.73 8.53 21.36
CA LEU A 294 3.60 7.81 20.80
C LEU A 294 2.28 8.51 21.18
N SER A 295 1.51 8.90 20.18
CA SER A 295 0.17 9.44 20.30
C SER A 295 -0.86 8.44 19.73
N GLY A 296 -2.14 8.60 20.08
CA GLY A 296 -3.22 7.80 19.48
C GLY A 296 -3.24 7.89 17.96
N ASP A 297 -2.87 9.05 17.41
CA ASP A 297 -2.72 9.25 15.97
C ASP A 297 -1.58 8.39 15.39
N ASN A 298 -0.39 8.47 15.98
CA ASN A 298 0.77 7.66 15.57
C ASN A 298 0.50 6.15 15.68
N LEU A 299 -0.24 5.71 16.71
CA LEU A 299 -0.67 4.31 16.86
C LEU A 299 -1.52 3.83 15.68
N ILE A 300 -2.54 4.61 15.31
CA ILE A 300 -3.41 4.29 14.18
C ILE A 300 -2.59 4.28 12.87
N LYS A 301 -1.63 5.21 12.70
CA LYS A 301 -0.73 5.28 11.52
C LYS A 301 0.08 4.00 11.39
N MET A 302 0.75 3.64 12.48
CA MET A 302 1.58 2.44 12.55
C MET A 302 0.76 1.17 12.26
N ALA A 303 -0.47 1.07 12.77
CA ALA A 303 -1.32 -0.10 12.50
C ALA A 303 -1.72 -0.27 11.02
N LEU A 304 -2.02 0.83 10.31
CA LEU A 304 -2.32 0.75 8.88
C LEU A 304 -1.08 0.41 8.04
N ILE A 305 0.06 1.01 8.39
CA ILE A 305 1.34 0.71 7.76
C ILE A 305 1.69 -0.76 7.96
N LEU A 306 1.46 -1.28 9.18
CA LEU A 306 1.65 -2.69 9.52
C LEU A 306 0.74 -3.62 8.70
N LEU A 307 -0.53 -3.26 8.49
CA LEU A 307 -1.43 -4.03 7.61
C LEU A 307 -0.91 -4.08 6.16
N ARG A 308 -0.40 -2.96 5.62
CA ARG A 308 0.26 -2.97 4.30
C ARG A 308 1.49 -3.84 4.27
N ALA A 309 2.36 -3.67 5.26
CA ALA A 309 3.61 -4.42 5.34
C ALA A 309 3.35 -5.93 5.38
N ARG A 310 2.39 -6.39 6.20
CA ARG A 310 1.99 -7.81 6.28
C ARG A 310 1.42 -8.33 4.96
N ALA A 311 0.65 -7.50 4.26
CA ALA A 311 0.08 -7.82 2.95
C ALA A 311 1.08 -7.65 1.78
N ASN A 312 2.35 -7.32 2.08
CA ASN A 312 3.38 -6.99 1.09
C ASN A 312 2.95 -5.90 0.09
N ILE A 313 2.23 -4.89 0.58
CA ILE A 313 1.78 -3.74 -0.18
C ILE A 313 2.75 -2.58 0.10
N PRO A 314 3.32 -1.94 -0.93
CA PRO A 314 4.15 -0.77 -0.73
C PRO A 314 3.44 0.38 -0.03
N VAL A 315 4.20 1.15 0.74
CA VAL A 315 3.70 2.33 1.45
C VAL A 315 4.47 3.56 1.00
N ILE A 316 3.78 4.55 0.42
CA ILE A 316 4.38 5.85 0.13
C ILE A 316 3.73 6.90 1.04
N ILE A 317 4.53 7.52 1.89
CA ILE A 317 4.09 8.51 2.87
C ILE A 317 4.43 9.91 2.36
N CYS A 318 3.41 10.70 2.03
CA CYS A 318 3.55 12.10 1.68
C CYS A 318 3.45 12.97 2.93
N GLY A 319 4.39 13.90 3.13
CA GLY A 319 4.29 14.85 4.25
C GLY A 319 5.46 15.80 4.32
N GLU A 320 5.31 16.91 5.06
CA GLU A 320 6.34 17.95 5.21
C GLU A 320 7.68 17.40 5.78
N ALA A 321 8.79 18.05 5.46
CA ALA A 321 10.07 17.69 6.07
C ALA A 321 9.98 17.86 7.61
N GLY A 322 10.58 16.93 8.36
CA GLY A 322 10.55 16.97 9.81
C GLY A 322 9.30 16.38 10.47
N CYS A 323 8.27 15.95 9.72
CA CYS A 323 7.04 15.38 10.33
C CYS A 323 7.18 13.95 10.91
N GLY A 324 8.40 13.42 11.04
CA GLY A 324 8.66 12.14 11.70
C GLY A 324 8.36 10.88 10.87
N LYS A 325 8.17 10.97 9.54
CA LYS A 325 7.87 9.81 8.66
C LYS A 325 8.87 8.67 8.82
N THR A 326 10.16 8.99 8.66
CA THR A 326 11.26 8.02 8.74
C THR A 326 11.35 7.43 10.14
N SER A 327 11.22 8.27 11.17
CA SER A 327 11.22 7.82 12.57
C SER A 327 10.04 6.90 12.89
N LEU A 328 8.84 7.18 12.36
CA LEU A 328 7.66 6.34 12.56
C LEU A 328 7.87 4.93 11.96
N ILE A 329 8.35 4.85 10.72
CA ILE A 329 8.61 3.55 10.07
C ILE A 329 9.74 2.80 10.77
N ALA A 330 10.83 3.49 11.11
CA ALA A 330 11.95 2.87 11.82
C ALA A 330 11.53 2.35 13.20
N TYR A 331 10.72 3.11 13.94
CA TYR A 331 10.19 2.69 15.23
C TYR A 331 9.28 1.46 15.11
N LEU A 332 8.39 1.46 14.11
CA LEU A 332 7.54 0.29 13.84
C LEU A 332 8.35 -0.94 13.40
N ALA A 333 9.42 -0.77 12.62
CA ALA A 333 10.29 -1.87 12.22
C ALA A 333 10.96 -2.53 13.44
N LEU A 334 11.40 -1.73 14.42
CA LEU A 334 11.89 -2.26 15.70
C LEU A 334 10.81 -3.04 16.44
N MET A 335 9.57 -2.53 16.47
CA MET A 335 8.44 -3.20 17.11
C MET A 335 8.06 -4.54 16.47
N VAL A 336 8.19 -4.65 15.15
CA VAL A 336 7.93 -5.87 14.39
C VAL A 336 9.16 -6.80 14.37
N GLU A 337 10.30 -6.35 14.93
CA GLU A 337 11.54 -7.12 15.07
C GLU A 337 12.18 -7.48 13.72
N VAL A 338 12.09 -6.56 12.76
CA VAL A 338 12.60 -6.72 11.38
C VAL A 338 13.79 -5.81 11.11
N GLN A 339 14.62 -6.20 10.14
CA GLN A 339 15.72 -5.35 9.71
C GLN A 339 15.19 -4.11 9.00
N PHE A 340 15.79 -2.95 9.26
CA PHE A 340 15.43 -1.69 8.63
C PHE A 340 16.65 -1.07 7.94
N GLN A 341 16.49 -0.68 6.67
CA GLN A 341 17.49 0.08 5.93
C GLN A 341 16.83 1.26 5.24
N SER A 342 17.47 2.41 5.29
CA SER A 342 17.01 3.61 4.58
C SER A 342 18.03 4.09 3.55
N LEU A 343 17.51 4.66 2.46
CA LEU A 343 18.29 5.34 1.43
C LEU A 343 17.69 6.73 1.22
N ASN A 344 18.51 7.77 1.45
CA ASN A 344 18.12 9.15 1.19
C ASN A 344 18.32 9.46 -0.29
N LEU A 345 17.22 9.76 -0.98
CA LEU A 345 17.24 10.11 -2.39
C LEU A 345 17.33 11.63 -2.56
N HIS A 346 18.04 12.04 -3.60
CA HIS A 346 18.17 13.43 -4.02
C HIS A 346 18.55 13.49 -5.50
N ALA A 347 18.49 14.67 -6.11
CA ALA A 347 18.80 14.84 -7.54
C ALA A 347 20.23 14.40 -7.91
N GLY A 348 21.18 14.56 -6.99
CA GLY A 348 22.58 14.17 -7.19
C GLY A 348 22.93 12.69 -6.91
N ILE A 349 21.98 11.84 -6.54
CA ILE A 349 22.29 10.41 -6.30
C ILE A 349 22.63 9.76 -7.64
N ASP A 350 23.55 8.80 -7.66
CA ASP A 350 23.86 8.01 -8.84
C ASP A 350 23.05 6.69 -8.87
N GLU A 351 22.81 6.17 -10.07
CA GLU A 351 22.11 4.90 -10.25
C GLU A 351 22.84 3.76 -9.52
N LYS A 352 24.17 3.79 -9.54
CA LYS A 352 25.04 2.78 -8.93
C LYS A 352 24.81 2.67 -7.41
N THR A 353 24.58 3.77 -6.69
CA THR A 353 24.24 3.72 -5.26
C THR A 353 22.93 2.97 -5.03
N ILE A 354 21.89 3.24 -5.84
CA ILE A 354 20.62 2.52 -5.75
C ILE A 354 20.84 1.03 -6.03
N MET A 355 21.66 0.70 -7.03
CA MET A 355 21.96 -0.68 -7.38
C MET A 355 22.67 -1.42 -6.23
N MET A 356 23.72 -0.81 -5.66
CA MET A 356 24.44 -1.38 -4.53
C MET A 356 23.58 -1.56 -3.29
N PHE A 357 22.68 -0.60 -3.01
CA PHE A 357 21.72 -0.69 -1.92
C PHE A 357 20.80 -1.90 -2.11
N MET A 358 20.19 -2.05 -3.30
CA MET A 358 19.30 -3.17 -3.59
C MET A 358 20.00 -4.52 -3.56
N ASP A 359 21.22 -4.62 -4.08
CA ASP A 359 21.99 -5.87 -4.04
C ASP A 359 22.35 -6.31 -2.61
N ASP A 360 22.69 -5.35 -1.72
CA ASP A 360 22.91 -5.63 -0.29
C ASP A 360 21.63 -6.06 0.40
N SER A 361 20.52 -5.34 0.15
CA SER A 361 19.22 -5.64 0.74
C SER A 361 18.69 -7.02 0.32
N GLN A 362 18.88 -7.42 -0.94
CA GLN A 362 18.49 -8.75 -1.41
C GLN A 362 19.24 -9.88 -0.67
N LYS A 363 20.55 -9.72 -0.43
CA LYS A 363 21.34 -10.69 0.36
C LYS A 363 20.88 -10.75 1.82
N LYS A 364 20.49 -9.62 2.40
CA LYS A 364 19.96 -9.56 3.76
C LYS A 364 18.59 -10.21 3.88
N ALA A 365 17.75 -10.07 2.86
CA ALA A 365 16.42 -10.64 2.79
C ALA A 365 16.40 -12.19 2.83
N GLU A 366 17.51 -12.84 2.46
CA GLU A 366 17.70 -14.29 2.62
C GLU A 366 17.66 -14.73 4.10
N LYS A 367 18.01 -13.83 5.03
CA LYS A 367 18.07 -14.12 6.47
C LYS A 367 16.76 -13.84 7.20
N GLY A 368 15.81 -13.15 6.57
CA GLY A 368 14.55 -12.76 7.19
C GLY A 368 13.92 -11.54 6.53
N GLU A 369 12.80 -11.08 7.09
CA GLU A 369 12.11 -9.87 6.62
C GLU A 369 12.97 -8.61 6.81
N ILE A 370 12.98 -7.77 5.76
CA ILE A 370 13.69 -6.49 5.74
C ILE A 370 12.80 -5.40 5.17
N TRP A 371 12.79 -4.25 5.85
CA TRP A 371 12.06 -3.06 5.46
C TRP A 371 13.04 -2.06 4.83
N LEU A 372 12.77 -1.69 3.58
CA LEU A 372 13.56 -0.71 2.84
C LEU A 372 12.79 0.60 2.74
N PHE A 373 13.42 1.69 3.16
CA PHE A 373 12.81 3.02 3.17
C PHE A 373 13.54 3.99 2.25
N PHE A 374 12.86 4.47 1.22
CA PHE A 374 13.38 5.46 0.29
C PHE A 374 12.88 6.86 0.64
N ASP A 375 13.75 7.69 1.23
CA ASP A 375 13.38 9.05 1.63
C ASP A 375 13.52 10.02 0.45
N GLY A 376 12.54 10.89 0.24
CA GLY A 376 12.57 11.89 -0.83
C GLY A 376 12.45 11.33 -2.25
N ILE A 377 11.64 10.29 -2.48
CA ILE A 377 11.52 9.62 -3.79
C ILE A 377 11.24 10.59 -4.95
N ASN A 378 10.40 11.60 -4.72
CA ASN A 378 10.04 12.59 -5.73
C ASN A 378 11.11 13.67 -5.96
N THR A 379 12.30 13.53 -5.38
CA THR A 379 13.47 14.37 -5.69
C THR A 379 14.51 13.61 -6.54
N CYS A 380 14.33 12.29 -6.72
CA CYS A 380 15.27 11.43 -7.42
C CYS A 380 15.17 11.58 -8.95
N ASN A 381 16.32 11.48 -9.64
CA ASN A 381 16.34 11.42 -11.10
C ASN A 381 15.95 10.04 -11.67
N TYR A 382 16.07 8.98 -10.89
CA TYR A 382 15.77 7.59 -11.28
C TYR A 382 14.39 7.13 -10.79
N ILE A 383 13.41 8.04 -10.78
CA ILE A 383 12.07 7.72 -10.27
C ILE A 383 11.38 6.58 -11.04
N GLY A 384 11.69 6.42 -12.33
CA GLY A 384 11.20 5.28 -13.13
C GLY A 384 11.65 3.93 -12.58
N LEU A 385 12.95 3.79 -12.30
CA LEU A 385 13.51 2.58 -11.67
C LEU A 385 12.84 2.28 -10.32
N LEU A 386 12.65 3.31 -9.49
CA LEU A 386 12.01 3.17 -8.19
C LEU A 386 10.51 2.84 -8.32
N ALA A 387 9.85 3.37 -9.34
CA ALA A 387 8.44 3.11 -9.58
C ALA A 387 8.22 1.66 -10.03
N ASP A 388 9.11 1.07 -10.83
CA ASP A 388 9.04 -0.35 -11.20
C ASP A 388 9.33 -1.25 -10.00
N LEU A 389 10.31 -0.87 -9.18
CA LEU A 389 10.62 -1.53 -7.92
C LEU A 389 9.41 -1.56 -6.98
N ILE A 390 8.73 -0.42 -6.81
CA ILE A 390 7.59 -0.29 -5.92
C ILE A 390 6.36 -1.03 -6.47
N SER A 391 5.97 -0.75 -7.72
CA SER A 391 4.71 -1.24 -8.27
C SER A 391 4.76 -2.72 -8.67
N TYR A 392 5.85 -3.17 -9.28
CA TYR A 392 5.97 -4.53 -9.80
C TYR A 392 6.80 -5.45 -8.90
N GLN A 393 7.41 -4.91 -7.84
CA GLN A 393 8.40 -5.64 -7.05
C GLN A 393 9.53 -6.17 -7.93
N MET A 394 9.92 -5.39 -8.95
CA MET A 394 10.93 -5.78 -9.92
C MET A 394 12.16 -4.87 -9.87
N PHE A 395 13.32 -5.49 -9.94
CA PHE A 395 14.62 -4.83 -10.01
C PHE A 395 15.44 -5.47 -11.14
N ASN A 396 15.86 -4.66 -12.13
CA ASN A 396 16.57 -5.12 -13.33
C ASN A 396 15.85 -6.28 -14.06
N GLY A 397 14.52 -6.16 -14.20
CA GLY A 397 13.68 -7.14 -14.89
C GLY A 397 13.46 -8.46 -14.15
N LYS A 398 13.86 -8.55 -12.87
CA LYS A 398 13.64 -9.72 -12.01
C LYS A 398 12.83 -9.34 -10.78
N LEU A 399 12.01 -10.26 -10.29
CA LEU A 399 11.33 -10.07 -9.02
C LEU A 399 12.35 -9.97 -7.88
N ILE A 400 12.13 -9.03 -6.96
CA ILE A 400 12.90 -8.91 -5.73
C ILE A 400 12.55 -10.03 -4.75
N HIS A 401 13.38 -10.21 -3.74
CA HIS A 401 13.16 -11.23 -2.72
C HIS A 401 11.83 -10.99 -1.97
N PRO A 402 10.97 -12.02 -1.76
CA PRO A 402 9.64 -11.86 -1.16
C PRO A 402 9.64 -11.45 0.31
N ASN A 403 10.80 -11.41 0.96
CA ASN A 403 10.99 -10.90 2.32
C ASN A 403 11.27 -9.39 2.38
N ILE A 404 11.33 -8.70 1.24
CA ILE A 404 11.52 -7.25 1.20
C ILE A 404 10.16 -6.56 1.29
N ARG A 405 10.04 -5.59 2.20
CA ARG A 405 8.91 -4.64 2.27
C ARG A 405 9.38 -3.25 1.89
N LEU A 406 8.64 -2.61 0.99
CA LEU A 406 9.02 -1.32 0.41
C LEU A 406 8.23 -0.17 1.02
N PHE A 407 8.96 0.81 1.52
CA PHE A 407 8.44 2.06 2.05
C PHE A 407 9.11 3.22 1.35
N SER A 408 8.40 4.33 1.18
CA SER A 408 8.98 5.56 0.64
C SER A 408 8.37 6.77 1.29
N ALA A 409 9.10 7.88 1.29
CA ALA A 409 8.57 9.19 1.62
C ALA A 409 8.70 10.14 0.44
N CYS A 410 7.66 10.95 0.23
CA CYS A 410 7.68 12.03 -0.74
C CYS A 410 7.33 13.36 -0.09
N ASN A 411 7.88 14.44 -0.64
CA ASN A 411 7.55 15.80 -0.22
C ASN A 411 6.24 16.26 -0.88
N PRO A 412 5.44 17.13 -0.23
CA PRO A 412 4.19 17.61 -0.80
C PRO A 412 4.39 18.60 -1.95
N TYR A 413 3.42 18.65 -2.87
CA TYR A 413 3.40 19.54 -4.04
C TYR A 413 2.83 20.92 -3.69
N ARG A 414 3.48 21.65 -2.78
CA ARG A 414 2.98 22.95 -2.29
C ARG A 414 3.49 24.12 -3.12
N LEU A 415 2.61 25.02 -3.57
CA LEU A 415 2.97 26.26 -4.24
C LEU A 415 3.57 27.30 -3.27
N ARG A 416 4.55 28.07 -3.75
CA ARG A 416 5.13 29.20 -3.02
C ARG A 416 4.11 30.33 -2.95
N THR A 417 3.77 30.78 -1.75
CA THR A 417 2.86 31.92 -1.53
C THR A 417 3.58 33.28 -1.46
N LYS A 418 4.92 33.30 -1.41
CA LYS A 418 5.73 34.53 -1.38
C LYS A 418 6.92 34.42 -2.34
N SER A 419 7.18 35.46 -3.12
CA SER A 419 8.39 35.60 -3.93
C SER A 419 9.61 35.84 -3.01
N GLN A 420 10.58 34.93 -3.03
CA GLN A 420 11.88 35.18 -2.38
C GLN A 420 12.71 36.12 -3.27
N SER A 421 12.57 37.43 -3.08
CA SER A 421 13.64 38.41 -3.40
C SER A 421 13.25 39.85 -3.04
N GLU A 422 13.54 40.25 -1.80
CA GLU A 422 14.14 41.57 -1.50
C GLU A 422 15.49 41.37 -0.78
N ALA A 423 16.23 40.31 -1.15
CA ALA A 423 17.64 40.19 -0.76
C ALA A 423 18.46 41.03 -1.76
N GLY A 424 18.87 42.23 -1.33
CA GLY A 424 19.49 43.27 -2.14
C GLY A 424 20.90 42.97 -2.65
N LEU A 425 21.01 42.10 -3.66
CA LEU A 425 22.22 42.00 -4.51
C LEU A 425 21.79 41.81 -5.97
N THR A 426 21.84 42.90 -6.72
CA THR A 426 21.65 42.98 -8.17
C THR A 426 22.86 42.42 -8.92
N ASN A 427 23.18 41.14 -8.73
CA ASN A 427 24.10 40.45 -9.63
C ASN A 427 23.35 39.40 -10.43
N ARG A 428 23.27 39.68 -11.73
CA ARG A 428 22.81 38.80 -12.81
C ARG A 428 23.72 37.56 -12.90
N VAL A 429 23.65 36.69 -11.90
CA VAL A 429 23.91 35.28 -12.12
C VAL A 429 22.68 34.80 -12.88
N LYS A 430 22.85 34.34 -14.12
CA LYS A 430 21.79 33.66 -14.88
C LYS A 430 21.11 32.73 -13.90
N LYS A 431 19.82 33.00 -13.60
CA LYS A 431 18.96 32.23 -12.71
C LYS A 431 19.39 30.77 -12.80
N PHE A 432 20.09 30.26 -11.79
CA PHE A 432 20.15 28.81 -11.62
C PHE A 432 18.70 28.40 -11.58
N GLU A 433 18.31 27.62 -12.58
CA GLU A 433 16.94 27.36 -12.98
C GLU A 433 16.08 26.88 -11.80
N GLU A 434 15.47 27.80 -11.04
CA GLU A 434 14.33 27.51 -10.19
C GLU A 434 13.16 27.19 -11.13
N ARG A 435 13.15 25.94 -11.62
CA ARG A 435 12.24 25.42 -12.65
C ARG A 435 10.78 25.25 -12.17
N SER A 436 10.47 25.46 -10.90
CA SER A 436 9.13 25.20 -10.34
C SER A 436 8.66 26.29 -9.38
N ASN A 437 7.38 26.64 -9.46
CA ASN A 437 6.68 27.51 -8.50
C ASN A 437 6.43 26.84 -7.12
N LEU A 438 6.95 25.62 -6.92
CA LEU A 438 6.78 24.82 -5.71
C LEU A 438 7.78 25.18 -4.62
N VAL A 439 7.37 25.01 -3.36
CA VAL A 439 8.22 25.15 -2.17
C VAL A 439 9.36 24.13 -2.21
N TYR A 440 9.04 22.89 -2.57
CA TYR A 440 10.00 21.81 -2.75
C TYR A 440 10.39 21.64 -4.23
N GLN A 441 11.67 21.37 -4.49
CA GLN A 441 12.12 20.97 -5.82
C GLN A 441 11.81 19.47 -6.03
N VAL A 442 10.59 19.19 -6.48
CA VAL A 442 10.07 17.83 -6.66
C VAL A 442 9.60 17.59 -8.08
N LYS A 443 9.60 16.30 -8.44
CA LYS A 443 9.06 15.76 -9.68
C LYS A 443 7.70 15.11 -9.42
N PRO A 444 6.81 15.02 -10.41
CA PRO A 444 5.56 14.31 -10.23
C PRO A 444 5.75 12.81 -9.96
N LEU A 445 4.87 12.29 -9.10
CA LEU A 445 4.52 10.88 -8.94
C LEU A 445 4.29 10.19 -10.29
N PRO A 446 5.00 9.12 -10.74
CA PRO A 446 4.48 8.29 -11.81
C PRO A 446 3.11 7.71 -11.42
N ASP A 447 2.14 7.74 -12.35
CA ASP A 447 0.77 7.25 -12.13
C ASP A 447 0.72 5.85 -11.52
N GLN A 448 1.67 4.99 -11.91
CA GLN A 448 1.77 3.59 -11.48
C GLN A 448 2.02 3.41 -9.98
N ILE A 449 2.53 4.43 -9.27
CA ILE A 449 2.76 4.37 -7.82
C ILE A 449 1.81 5.23 -6.99
N LEU A 450 0.93 6.01 -7.63
CA LEU A 450 -0.03 6.88 -6.93
C LEU A 450 -1.01 6.08 -6.05
N ASP A 451 -1.35 4.86 -6.45
CA ASP A 451 -2.25 3.98 -5.69
C ASP A 451 -1.67 3.59 -4.30
N TYR A 452 -0.37 3.78 -4.08
CA TYR A 452 0.31 3.52 -2.80
C TYR A 452 0.53 4.77 -1.94
N VAL A 453 0.23 5.97 -2.48
CA VAL A 453 0.47 7.23 -1.78
C VAL A 453 -0.60 7.50 -0.74
N TRP A 454 -0.14 7.89 0.45
CA TRP A 454 -0.94 8.29 1.58
C TRP A 454 -0.44 9.62 2.14
N ASP A 455 -1.37 10.53 2.45
CA ASP A 455 -1.05 11.82 3.04
C ASP A 455 -0.94 11.72 4.57
N TYR A 456 0.27 11.85 5.09
CA TYR A 456 0.57 11.82 6.52
C TYR A 456 0.15 13.09 7.26
N GLY A 457 -0.23 14.14 6.51
CA GLY A 457 -0.58 15.46 7.03
C GLY A 457 0.63 16.25 7.52
N ILE A 458 0.34 17.25 8.35
CA ILE A 458 1.30 18.14 9.01
C ILE A 458 1.33 17.79 10.50
N LEU A 459 2.48 17.93 11.16
CA LEU A 459 2.56 17.80 12.62
C LEU A 459 1.56 18.76 13.27
N LYS A 460 0.81 18.27 14.26
CA LYS A 460 0.01 19.13 15.12
C LYS A 460 0.97 19.87 16.06
N SER A 461 0.64 21.09 16.47
CA SER A 461 1.52 21.94 17.29
C SER A 461 1.91 21.34 18.67
N LYS A 462 1.29 20.24 19.08
CA LYS A 462 1.63 19.49 20.29
C LYS A 462 2.67 18.40 20.06
N ASP A 463 2.90 18.04 18.79
CA ASP A 463 3.79 16.97 18.34
C ASP A 463 5.07 17.54 17.66
N GLU A 464 5.15 18.87 17.48
CA GLU A 464 6.39 19.63 17.21
C GLU A 464 7.20 19.84 18.50
#